data_AF-A0A1I4BB14-F1
#
_entry.id   AF-A0A1I4BB14-F1
#
_cell.length_a   1.000
_cell.length_b   1.000
_cell.length_c   1.000
_cell.angle_alpha   90.00
_cell.angle_beta   90.00
_cell.angle_gamma   90.00
#
_symmetry.space_group_name_H-M   'P 1'
#
loop_
_entity.id
_entity.type
_entity.pdbx_description
1 polymer ?
#
loop_
_entity_poly.entity_id
_entity_poly.type
_entity_poly.pdbx_seq_one_letter_code
_entity_poly.pdbx_strand_id
1 'polypeptide(L)'
;MRKFQQALMTGVSYMLPFIVFAGMTIAVTEMYSQYIQADTVSMTTLNGFAWVMIDMIPAIFAAYVAYAIGDKAAIAPGFIGGYIAAHPTIENTSSSGFLGAILAGFLAGYVVFYFRKIPVPEFMESIKKTLFIPVLTGWLLYFIMAYPVAISIGALNDFIIASLINLSEAPQYAFLLGAILSAMCAFDMGGPLNKIAITFVFALWNEPSGIGFRVNAAVFPGIMVPALSVGIASLIAKSRFSEAEVKMAPALYYPG
;
A
#
# COMPACT_ATOMS: atom_id res chain seq x y z
N MET A 1 -21.71 -2.32 8.48
CA MET A 1 -20.44 -2.64 7.80
C MET A 1 -19.74 -3.74 8.58
N ARG A 2 -19.26 -4.81 7.94
CA ARG A 2 -18.61 -5.92 8.67
C ARG A 2 -17.30 -5.39 9.30
N LYS A 3 -16.98 -5.73 10.56
CA LYS A 3 -15.77 -5.23 11.29
C LYS A 3 -14.47 -5.33 10.46
N PHE A 4 -14.37 -6.37 9.64
CA PHE A 4 -13.29 -6.58 8.66
C PHE A 4 -13.15 -5.43 7.65
N GLN A 5 -14.26 -5.00 7.03
CA GLN A 5 -14.25 -3.90 6.05
C GLN A 5 -13.89 -2.58 6.71
N GLN A 6 -14.37 -2.34 7.93
CA GLN A 6 -14.03 -1.12 8.67
C GLN A 6 -12.53 -1.06 8.97
N ALA A 7 -11.93 -2.18 9.40
CA ALA A 7 -10.49 -2.23 9.67
C ALA A 7 -9.65 -1.93 8.42
N LEU A 8 -10.01 -2.50 7.26
CA LEU A 8 -9.37 -2.17 5.98
C LEU A 8 -9.53 -0.69 5.63
N MET A 9 -10.74 -0.14 5.74
CA MET A 9 -10.99 1.27 5.45
C MET A 9 -10.23 2.20 6.40
N THR A 10 -10.04 1.82 7.65
CA THR A 10 -9.14 2.53 8.57
C THR A 10 -7.71 2.49 8.07
N GLY A 11 -7.18 1.32 7.71
CA GLY A 11 -5.85 1.20 7.11
C GLY A 11 -5.65 2.12 5.90
N VAL A 12 -6.58 2.09 4.95
CA VAL A 12 -6.54 2.92 3.73
C VAL A 12 -6.60 4.41 4.07
N SER A 13 -7.53 4.81 4.95
CA SER A 13 -7.73 6.23 5.30
C SER A 13 -6.50 6.83 5.96
N TYR A 14 -5.86 6.09 6.88
CA TYR A 14 -4.69 6.60 7.59
C TYR A 14 -3.39 6.53 6.79
N MET A 15 -3.27 5.67 5.77
CA MET A 15 -2.12 5.71 4.86
C MET A 15 -2.23 6.80 3.80
N LEU A 16 -3.44 7.27 3.47
CA LEU A 16 -3.67 8.23 2.37
C LEU A 16 -2.88 9.55 2.53
N PRO A 17 -2.81 10.22 3.70
CA PRO A 17 -2.01 11.42 3.86
C PRO A 17 -0.52 11.22 3.56
N PHE A 18 0.03 10.04 3.88
CA PHE A 18 1.42 9.69 3.57
C PHE A 18 1.65 9.51 2.08
N ILE A 19 0.71 8.86 1.39
CA ILE A 19 0.75 8.70 -0.07
C ILE A 19 0.68 10.06 -0.76
N VAL A 20 -0.21 10.94 -0.31
CA VAL A 20 -0.35 12.28 -0.88
C VAL A 20 0.93 13.09 -0.69
N PHE A 21 1.49 13.11 0.52
CA PHE A 21 2.75 13.79 0.80
C PHE A 21 3.87 13.28 -0.11
N ALA A 22 4.06 11.96 -0.17
CA ALA A 22 5.15 11.35 -0.93
C ALA A 22 4.97 11.56 -2.44
N GLY A 23 3.78 11.30 -2.99
CA GLY A 23 3.49 11.46 -4.41
C GLY A 23 3.65 12.92 -4.89
N MET A 24 3.15 13.89 -4.11
CA MET A 24 3.32 15.30 -4.44
C MET A 24 4.79 15.73 -4.37
N THR A 25 5.53 15.22 -3.40
CA THR A 25 6.97 15.53 -3.26
C THR A 25 7.78 14.96 -4.42
N ILE A 26 7.52 13.71 -4.83
CA ILE A 26 8.15 13.10 -6.02
C ILE A 26 7.84 13.95 -7.25
N ALA A 27 6.57 14.26 -7.50
CA ALA A 27 6.16 15.02 -8.68
C ALA A 27 6.83 16.41 -8.76
N VAL A 28 6.84 17.16 -7.66
CA VAL A 28 7.42 18.52 -7.63
C VAL A 28 8.93 18.49 -7.80
N THR A 29 9.63 17.55 -7.14
CA THR A 29 11.09 17.44 -7.22
C THR A 29 11.55 17.00 -8.61
N GLU A 30 10.85 16.05 -9.24
CA GLU A 30 11.11 15.63 -10.64
C GLU A 30 10.84 16.77 -11.62
N MET A 31 9.69 17.46 -11.48
CA MET A 31 9.34 18.59 -12.34
C MET A 31 10.37 19.72 -12.25
N TYR A 32 10.85 20.02 -11.05
CA TYR A 32 11.88 21.03 -10.86
C TYR A 32 13.20 20.61 -11.51
N SER A 33 13.66 19.38 -11.28
CA SER A 33 14.93 18.88 -11.82
C SER A 33 14.92 18.86 -13.36
N GLN A 34 13.78 18.53 -13.97
CA GLN A 34 13.56 18.65 -15.41
C GLN A 34 13.57 20.10 -15.91
N TYR A 35 12.96 21.03 -15.17
CA TYR A 35 12.92 22.45 -15.53
C TYR A 35 14.31 23.08 -15.56
N ILE A 36 15.15 22.79 -14.57
CA ILE A 36 16.52 23.32 -14.51
C ILE A 36 17.54 22.46 -15.28
N GLN A 37 17.11 21.33 -15.82
CA GLN A 37 17.95 20.33 -16.50
C GLN A 37 19.16 19.88 -15.67
N ALA A 38 18.99 19.78 -14.35
CA ALA A 38 20.04 19.42 -13.43
C ALA A 38 19.49 18.82 -12.13
N ASP A 39 20.19 17.80 -11.64
CA ASP A 39 19.87 17.17 -10.36
C ASP A 39 20.61 17.89 -9.23
N THR A 40 19.86 18.66 -8.43
CA THR A 40 20.43 19.29 -7.23
C THR A 40 20.38 18.34 -6.04
N VAL A 41 21.38 18.42 -5.16
CA VAL A 41 21.46 17.60 -3.94
C VAL A 41 20.20 17.74 -3.08
N SER A 42 19.66 18.96 -2.96
CA SER A 42 18.46 19.22 -2.18
C SER A 42 17.22 18.52 -2.74
N MET A 43 17.03 18.54 -4.07
CA MET A 43 15.86 17.92 -4.71
C MET A 43 15.97 16.40 -4.71
N THR A 44 17.14 15.86 -5.03
CA THR A 44 17.39 14.41 -5.02
C THR A 44 17.24 13.82 -3.61
N THR A 45 17.73 14.50 -2.57
CA THR A 45 17.57 14.05 -1.18
C THR A 45 16.10 14.08 -0.75
N LEU A 46 15.36 15.14 -1.10
CA LEU A 46 13.94 15.25 -0.78
C LEU A 46 13.10 14.21 -1.52
N ASN A 47 13.39 13.97 -2.80
CA ASN A 47 12.78 12.91 -3.61
C ASN A 47 13.04 11.53 -2.99
N GLY A 48 14.29 11.25 -2.60
CA GLY A 48 14.65 10.01 -1.90
C GLY A 48 13.86 9.80 -0.61
N PHE A 49 13.68 10.85 0.21
CA PHE A 49 12.85 10.76 1.41
C PHE A 49 11.38 10.45 1.08
N ALA A 50 10.84 11.01 0.01
CA ALA A 50 9.48 10.71 -0.42
C ALA A 50 9.32 9.24 -0.84
N TRP A 51 10.32 8.65 -1.51
CA TRP A 51 10.34 7.21 -1.80
C TRP A 51 10.39 6.35 -0.53
N VAL A 52 11.15 6.76 0.49
CA VAL A 52 11.12 6.09 1.80
C VAL A 52 9.70 6.12 2.41
N MET A 53 8.97 7.22 2.25
CA MET A 53 7.56 7.29 2.71
C MET A 53 6.63 6.35 1.93
N ILE A 54 6.81 6.20 0.61
CA ILE A 54 6.08 5.21 -0.21
C ILE A 54 6.38 3.78 0.27
N ASP A 55 7.64 3.50 0.56
CA ASP A 55 8.11 2.21 1.03
C ASP A 55 7.55 1.86 2.43
N MET A 56 7.24 2.85 3.26
CA MET A 56 6.59 2.65 4.57
C MET A 56 5.07 2.42 4.48
N ILE A 57 4.44 2.56 3.32
CA ILE A 57 2.99 2.44 3.18
C ILE A 57 2.43 1.08 3.64
N PRO A 58 3.04 -0.09 3.32
CA PRO A 58 2.59 -1.37 3.84
C PRO A 58 2.63 -1.44 5.38
N ALA A 59 3.66 -0.88 6.00
CA ALA A 59 3.79 -0.82 7.46
C ALA A 59 2.73 0.08 8.10
N ILE A 60 2.54 1.28 7.56
CA ILE A 60 1.53 2.25 8.02
C ILE A 60 0.13 1.64 7.88
N PHE A 61 -0.18 1.07 6.72
CA PHE A 61 -1.44 0.40 6.47
C PHE A 61 -1.71 -0.70 7.49
N ALA A 62 -0.78 -1.64 7.67
CA ALA A 62 -0.92 -2.74 8.60
C ALA A 62 -1.10 -2.26 10.06
N ALA A 63 -0.36 -1.22 10.47
CA ALA A 63 -0.48 -0.62 11.79
C ALA A 63 -1.89 -0.08 12.07
N TYR A 64 -2.51 0.58 11.08
CA TYR A 64 -3.85 1.16 11.25
C TYR A 64 -4.99 0.16 11.04
N VAL A 65 -4.80 -0.90 10.24
CA VAL A 65 -5.69 -2.07 10.25
C VAL A 65 -5.66 -2.75 11.62
N ALA A 66 -4.48 -2.97 12.18
CA ALA A 66 -4.32 -3.58 13.50
C ALA A 66 -4.94 -2.71 14.60
N TYR A 67 -4.72 -1.39 14.55
CA TYR A 67 -5.33 -0.41 15.44
C TYR A 67 -6.86 -0.48 15.45
N ALA A 68 -7.49 -0.62 14.29
CA ALA A 68 -8.95 -0.69 14.19
C ALA A 68 -9.56 -1.90 14.93
N ILE A 69 -8.75 -2.94 15.21
CA ILE A 69 -9.19 -4.19 15.87
C ILE A 69 -8.68 -4.25 17.31
N GLY A 70 -7.38 -4.00 17.50
CA GLY A 70 -6.66 -4.18 18.75
C GLY A 70 -6.32 -2.88 19.49
N ASP A 71 -6.78 -1.72 19.00
CA ASP A 71 -6.55 -0.39 19.58
C ASP A 71 -5.05 -0.01 19.59
N LYS A 72 -4.66 1.03 20.32
CA LYS A 72 -3.30 1.61 20.32
C LYS A 72 -2.17 0.61 20.51
N ALA A 73 -2.38 -0.43 21.32
CA ALA A 73 -1.36 -1.45 21.58
C ALA A 73 -1.02 -2.32 20.36
N ALA A 74 -1.90 -2.35 19.35
CA ALA A 74 -1.71 -3.10 18.11
C ALA A 74 -0.93 -2.34 17.03
N ILE A 75 -0.72 -1.03 17.20
CA ILE A 75 -0.04 -0.18 16.21
C ILE A 75 1.38 -0.68 15.95
N ALA A 76 2.20 -0.84 17.00
CA ALA A 76 3.60 -1.26 16.83
C ALA A 76 3.73 -2.68 16.24
N PRO A 77 3.00 -3.72 16.73
CA PRO A 77 3.04 -5.04 16.10
C PRO A 77 2.56 -5.03 14.64
N GLY A 78 1.51 -4.27 14.33
CA GLY A 78 1.01 -4.12 12.96
C GLY A 78 2.04 -3.46 12.05
N PHE A 79 2.70 -2.40 12.53
CA PHE A 79 3.79 -1.74 11.82
C PHE A 79 4.94 -2.71 11.53
N ILE A 80 5.42 -3.43 12.54
CA ILE A 80 6.50 -4.43 12.41
C ILE A 80 6.13 -5.47 11.34
N GLY A 81 4.93 -6.05 11.44
CA GLY A 81 4.50 -7.07 10.49
C GLY A 81 4.36 -6.53 9.06
N GLY A 82 3.80 -5.33 8.88
CA GLY A 82 3.69 -4.70 7.56
C GLY A 82 5.04 -4.26 6.99
N TYR A 83 6.00 -3.85 7.83
CA TYR A 83 7.36 -3.54 7.42
C TYR A 83 8.07 -4.79 6.89
N ILE A 84 8.01 -5.90 7.63
CA ILE A 84 8.58 -7.20 7.19
C ILE A 84 7.89 -7.70 5.92
N ALA A 85 6.58 -7.43 5.77
CA ALA A 85 5.87 -7.84 4.57
C ALA A 85 6.49 -7.25 3.29
N ALA A 86 6.92 -6.00 3.36
CA ALA A 86 7.63 -5.30 2.28
C ALA A 86 9.13 -5.63 2.25
N HIS A 87 9.74 -5.86 3.42
CA HIS A 87 11.17 -6.08 3.64
C HIS A 87 11.46 -7.45 4.23
N PRO A 88 11.67 -8.48 3.39
CA PRO A 88 12.08 -9.80 3.84
C PRO A 88 13.32 -9.69 4.74
N THR A 89 13.24 -10.29 5.93
CA THR A 89 14.33 -10.26 6.91
C THR A 89 15.20 -11.52 6.89
N ILE A 90 14.79 -12.53 6.11
CA ILE A 90 15.48 -13.81 5.98
C ILE A 90 15.99 -13.96 4.55
N GLU A 91 17.22 -14.43 4.42
CA GLU A 91 17.83 -14.73 3.13
C GLU A 91 17.01 -15.77 2.35
N ASN A 92 16.96 -15.61 1.03
CA ASN A 92 16.22 -16.49 0.10
C ASN A 92 14.70 -16.51 0.34
N THR A 93 14.15 -15.48 0.99
CA THR A 93 12.71 -15.26 1.08
C THR A 93 12.30 -14.02 0.32
N SER A 94 11.05 -14.03 -0.13
CA SER A 94 10.50 -13.02 -1.04
C SER A 94 9.61 -12.04 -0.30
N SER A 95 9.50 -10.82 -0.84
CA SER A 95 8.58 -9.82 -0.32
C SER A 95 7.16 -10.31 -0.50
N SER A 96 6.44 -10.49 0.61
CA SER A 96 4.99 -10.77 0.59
C SER A 96 4.16 -9.54 0.17
N GLY A 97 4.80 -8.38 0.03
CA GLY A 97 4.23 -7.15 -0.48
C GLY A 97 3.00 -6.70 0.29
N PHE A 98 2.09 -6.04 -0.43
CA PHE A 98 0.87 -5.51 0.19
C PHE A 98 -0.09 -6.63 0.66
N LEU A 99 -0.05 -7.82 0.04
CA LEU A 99 -0.82 -8.98 0.49
C LEU A 99 -0.40 -9.40 1.90
N GLY A 100 0.91 -9.49 2.15
CA GLY A 100 1.44 -9.74 3.49
C GLY A 100 1.09 -8.64 4.48
N ALA A 101 1.07 -7.37 4.07
CA ALA A 101 0.72 -6.26 4.95
C ALA A 101 -0.76 -6.31 5.43
N ILE A 102 -1.68 -6.74 4.57
CA ILE A 102 -3.08 -6.99 4.96
C ILE A 102 -3.13 -8.08 6.02
N LEU A 103 -2.45 -9.21 5.76
CA LEU A 103 -2.41 -10.32 6.70
C LEU A 103 -1.80 -9.88 8.04
N ALA A 104 -0.68 -9.16 8.00
CA ALA A 104 0.00 -8.62 9.18
C ALA A 104 -0.92 -7.73 10.02
N GLY A 105 -1.66 -6.81 9.39
CA GLY A 105 -2.58 -5.93 10.08
C GLY A 105 -3.68 -6.69 10.82
N PHE A 106 -4.28 -7.69 10.17
CA PHE A 106 -5.29 -8.54 10.81
C PHE A 106 -4.71 -9.43 11.91
N LEU A 107 -3.58 -10.08 11.66
CA LEU A 107 -2.90 -10.92 12.65
C LEU A 107 -2.55 -10.12 13.90
N ALA A 108 -1.89 -8.97 13.75
CA ALA A 108 -1.55 -8.09 14.86
C ALA A 108 -2.79 -7.62 15.62
N GLY A 109 -3.82 -7.16 14.90
CA GLY A 109 -5.07 -6.70 15.50
C GLY A 109 -5.77 -7.77 16.33
N TYR A 110 -5.92 -8.98 15.78
CA TYR A 110 -6.58 -10.07 16.49
C TYR A 110 -5.74 -10.64 17.62
N VAL A 111 -4.43 -10.81 17.45
CA VAL A 111 -3.54 -11.26 18.52
C VAL A 111 -3.62 -10.30 19.71
N VAL A 112 -3.50 -8.99 19.47
CA VAL A 112 -3.63 -7.99 20.53
C VAL A 112 -5.03 -8.03 21.16
N PHE A 113 -6.09 -8.16 20.35
CA PHE A 113 -7.46 -8.25 20.85
C PHE A 113 -7.65 -9.43 21.82
N TYR A 114 -7.08 -10.60 21.52
CA TYR A 114 -7.14 -11.77 22.41
C TYR A 114 -6.20 -11.63 23.61
N PHE A 115 -5.00 -11.09 23.42
CA PHE A 115 -4.04 -10.86 24.51
C PHE A 115 -4.61 -9.93 25.58
N ARG A 116 -5.35 -8.88 25.16
CA ARG A 116 -6.03 -7.97 26.09
C ARG A 116 -7.00 -8.68 27.05
N LYS A 117 -7.59 -9.81 26.64
CA LYS A 117 -8.55 -10.58 27.45
C LYS A 117 -7.90 -11.46 28.52
N ILE A 118 -6.58 -11.67 28.47
CA ILE A 118 -5.87 -12.49 29.46
C ILE A 118 -5.86 -11.73 30.80
N PRO A 119 -6.47 -12.24 31.88
CA PRO A 119 -6.53 -11.52 33.14
C PRO A 119 -5.14 -11.41 33.78
N VAL A 120 -4.82 -10.23 34.32
CA VAL A 120 -3.63 -9.97 35.13
C VAL A 120 -4.05 -9.19 36.38
N PRO A 121 -3.24 -9.21 37.46
CA PRO A 121 -3.48 -8.35 38.62
C PRO A 121 -3.59 -6.87 38.22
N GLU A 122 -4.40 -6.10 38.94
CA GLU A 122 -4.71 -4.69 38.60
C GLU A 122 -3.46 -3.82 38.44
N PHE A 123 -2.44 -4.02 39.28
CA PHE A 123 -1.17 -3.30 39.19
C PHE A 123 -0.39 -3.57 37.90
N MET A 124 -0.65 -4.70 37.22
CA MET A 124 0.00 -5.09 35.96
C MET A 124 -0.77 -4.65 34.71
N GLU A 125 -2.02 -4.20 34.81
CA GLU A 125 -2.85 -3.86 33.65
C GLU A 125 -2.23 -2.75 32.78
N SER A 126 -1.59 -1.77 33.42
CA SER A 126 -0.88 -0.70 32.71
C SER A 126 0.32 -1.26 31.93
N ILE A 127 1.21 -1.99 32.61
CA ILE A 127 2.42 -2.59 32.01
C ILE A 127 2.06 -3.60 30.91
N LYS A 128 0.98 -4.37 31.10
CA LYS A 128 0.45 -5.29 30.10
C LYS A 128 0.14 -4.58 28.79
N LYS A 129 -0.58 -3.44 28.84
CA LYS A 129 -1.02 -2.72 27.63
C LYS A 129 0.10 -1.94 26.95
N THR A 130 1.03 -1.38 27.72
CA THR A 130 2.09 -0.51 27.19
C THR A 130 3.36 -1.27 26.81
N LEU A 131 3.67 -2.39 27.48
CA LEU A 131 4.91 -3.13 27.31
C LEU A 131 4.66 -4.55 26.80
N PHE A 132 3.99 -5.41 27.58
CA PHE A 132 3.94 -6.84 27.25
C PHE A 132 3.19 -7.13 25.95
N ILE A 133 2.04 -6.50 25.73
CA ILE A 133 1.25 -6.70 24.51
C ILE A 133 2.05 -6.27 23.27
N PRO A 134 2.57 -5.03 23.17
CA PRO A 134 3.34 -4.63 21.99
C PRO A 134 4.60 -5.48 21.77
N VAL A 135 5.35 -5.82 22.81
CA VAL A 135 6.60 -6.58 22.68
C VAL A 135 6.34 -8.03 22.25
N LEU A 136 5.47 -8.74 22.98
CA LEU A 136 5.21 -10.16 22.71
C LEU A 136 4.48 -10.35 21.39
N THR A 137 3.54 -9.45 21.06
CA THR A 137 2.86 -9.48 19.77
C THR A 137 3.81 -9.09 18.65
N GLY A 138 4.71 -8.13 18.86
CA GLY A 138 5.74 -7.76 17.89
C GLY A 138 6.68 -8.93 17.56
N TRP A 139 7.18 -9.65 18.57
CA TRP A 139 7.98 -10.85 18.36
C TRP A 139 7.21 -11.95 17.62
N LEU A 140 5.96 -12.19 18.01
CA LEU A 140 5.11 -13.16 17.34
C LEU A 140 4.92 -12.79 15.85
N LEU A 141 4.62 -11.52 15.57
CA LEU A 141 4.47 -11.03 14.20
C LEU A 141 5.78 -11.12 13.43
N TYR A 142 6.93 -10.85 14.05
CA TYR A 142 8.22 -11.07 13.41
C TYR A 142 8.38 -12.51 12.93
N PHE A 143 8.21 -13.50 13.82
CA PHE A 143 8.37 -14.91 13.44
C PHE A 143 7.31 -15.38 12.42
N ILE A 144 6.06 -14.94 12.53
CA ILE A 144 5.03 -15.34 11.57
C ILE A 144 5.29 -14.69 10.19
N MET A 145 5.65 -13.42 10.16
CA MET A 145 5.83 -12.70 8.90
C MET A 145 7.13 -13.11 8.20
N ALA A 146 8.22 -13.27 8.95
CA ALA A 146 9.53 -13.60 8.41
C ALA A 146 9.65 -15.04 7.91
N TYR A 147 8.86 -15.99 8.43
CA TYR A 147 8.94 -17.41 8.06
C TYR A 147 7.74 -17.88 7.22
N PRO A 148 6.60 -18.30 7.79
CA PRO A 148 5.55 -18.93 6.99
C PRO A 148 4.94 -17.97 5.97
N VAL A 149 4.81 -16.68 6.27
CA VAL A 149 4.21 -15.71 5.34
C VAL A 149 5.18 -15.36 4.22
N ALA A 150 6.45 -15.08 4.51
CA ALA A 150 7.44 -14.82 3.47
C ALA A 150 7.62 -16.02 2.53
N ILE A 151 7.61 -17.25 3.05
CA ILE A 151 7.72 -18.48 2.23
C ILE A 151 6.48 -18.68 1.35
N SER A 152 5.28 -18.47 1.87
CA SER A 152 4.04 -18.77 1.14
C SER A 152 3.51 -17.58 0.33
N ILE A 153 3.21 -16.46 0.99
CA ILE A 153 2.68 -15.25 0.35
C ILE A 153 3.77 -14.53 -0.44
N GLY A 154 5.02 -14.54 0.04
CA GLY A 154 6.15 -14.04 -0.75
C GLY A 154 6.32 -14.80 -2.06
N ALA A 155 6.30 -16.13 -2.03
CA ALA A 155 6.38 -16.94 -3.25
C ALA A 155 5.20 -16.69 -4.21
N LEU A 156 3.98 -16.48 -3.69
CA LEU A 156 2.83 -16.09 -4.50
C LEU A 156 3.04 -14.72 -5.14
N ASN A 157 3.52 -13.74 -4.38
CA ASN A 157 3.78 -12.40 -4.89
C ASN A 157 4.84 -12.44 -6.00
N ASP A 158 5.94 -13.16 -5.78
CA ASP A 158 6.98 -13.35 -6.79
C ASP A 158 6.45 -14.08 -8.03
N PHE A 159 5.62 -15.10 -7.87
CA PHE A 159 4.99 -15.77 -9.00
C PHE A 159 4.16 -14.79 -9.85
N ILE A 160 3.41 -13.89 -9.22
CA ILE A 160 2.63 -12.86 -9.92
C ILE A 160 3.57 -11.89 -10.64
N ILE A 161 4.58 -11.35 -9.94
CA ILE A 161 5.54 -10.40 -10.51
C ILE A 161 6.30 -11.03 -11.68
N ALA A 162 6.85 -12.24 -11.50
CA ALA A 162 7.55 -12.96 -12.57
C ALA A 162 6.65 -13.26 -13.76
N SER A 163 5.38 -13.60 -13.54
CA SER A 163 4.42 -13.81 -14.62
C SER A 163 4.17 -12.52 -15.41
N LEU A 164 4.07 -11.37 -14.73
CA LEU A 164 3.94 -10.06 -15.37
C LEU A 164 5.21 -9.66 -16.13
N ILE A 165 6.39 -9.96 -15.58
CA ILE A 165 7.69 -9.72 -16.25
C ILE A 165 7.76 -10.54 -17.55
N ASN A 166 7.50 -11.85 -17.48
CA ASN A 166 7.47 -12.72 -18.65
C ASN A 166 6.47 -12.23 -19.71
N LEU A 167 5.30 -11.75 -19.28
CA LEU A 167 4.29 -11.20 -20.20
C LEU A 167 4.76 -9.89 -20.83
N SER A 168 5.53 -9.08 -20.11
CA SER A 168 6.07 -7.80 -20.59
C SER A 168 7.14 -7.97 -21.66
N GLU A 169 7.92 -9.04 -21.59
CA GLU A 169 8.94 -9.36 -22.59
C GLU A 169 8.37 -9.83 -23.93
N ALA A 170 7.06 -10.10 -24.01
CA ALA A 170 6.38 -10.58 -25.21
C ALA A 170 5.59 -9.44 -25.90
N PRO A 171 6.14 -8.76 -26.93
CA PRO A 171 5.53 -7.57 -27.51
C PRO A 171 4.13 -7.81 -28.11
N GLN A 172 3.87 -9.03 -28.60
CA GLN A 172 2.56 -9.43 -29.12
C GLN A 172 1.43 -9.39 -28.07
N TYR A 173 1.78 -9.41 -26.78
CA TYR A 173 0.83 -9.35 -25.68
C TYR A 173 0.78 -7.98 -24.99
N ALA A 174 1.44 -6.95 -25.54
CA ALA A 174 1.49 -5.62 -24.93
C ALA A 174 0.09 -5.02 -24.64
N PHE A 175 -0.88 -5.23 -25.54
CA PHE A 175 -2.27 -4.80 -25.31
C PHE A 175 -2.92 -5.55 -24.14
N LEU A 176 -2.73 -6.89 -24.08
CA LEU A 176 -3.27 -7.72 -23.00
C LEU A 176 -2.64 -7.34 -21.65
N LEU A 177 -1.32 -7.15 -21.61
CA LEU A 177 -0.61 -6.69 -20.43
C LEU A 177 -1.16 -5.35 -19.95
N GLY A 178 -1.31 -4.37 -20.84
CA GLY A 178 -1.86 -3.07 -20.48
C GLY A 178 -3.29 -3.16 -19.94
N ALA A 179 -4.14 -3.99 -20.55
CA ALA A 179 -5.49 -4.23 -20.07
C ALA A 179 -5.51 -4.87 -18.66
N ILE A 180 -4.66 -5.86 -18.41
CA ILE A 180 -4.52 -6.51 -17.09
C ILE A 180 -4.05 -5.49 -16.05
N LEU A 181 -2.98 -4.76 -16.34
CA LEU A 181 -2.40 -3.78 -15.42
C LEU A 181 -3.39 -2.65 -15.09
N SER A 182 -4.04 -2.08 -16.09
CA SER A 182 -5.10 -1.09 -15.88
C SER A 182 -6.28 -1.67 -15.10
N ALA A 183 -6.69 -2.91 -15.36
CA ALA A 183 -7.76 -3.57 -14.61
C ALA A 183 -7.38 -3.80 -13.14
N MET A 184 -6.14 -4.21 -12.86
CA MET A 184 -5.64 -4.37 -11.49
C MET A 184 -5.72 -3.06 -10.70
N CYS A 185 -5.38 -1.93 -11.34
CA CYS A 185 -5.49 -0.60 -10.73
C CYS A 185 -6.94 -0.13 -10.57
N ALA A 186 -7.78 -0.37 -11.57
CA ALA A 186 -9.16 0.12 -11.58
C ALA A 186 -10.10 -0.69 -10.66
N PHE A 187 -9.88 -2.00 -10.54
CA PHE A 187 -10.81 -2.92 -9.90
C PHE A 187 -10.96 -2.67 -8.39
N ASP A 188 -9.85 -2.40 -7.70
CA ASP A 188 -9.85 -2.21 -6.25
C ASP A 188 -9.53 -0.78 -5.80
N MET A 189 -9.42 0.16 -6.76
CA MET A 189 -9.27 1.60 -6.54
C MET A 189 -8.19 1.97 -5.51
N GLY A 190 -7.02 1.31 -5.59
CA GLY A 190 -5.89 1.54 -4.68
C GLY A 190 -5.67 0.45 -3.63
N GLY A 191 -6.39 -0.65 -3.75
CA GLY A 191 -6.28 -1.84 -2.91
C GLY A 191 -5.10 -2.76 -3.27
N PRO A 192 -5.15 -4.05 -2.89
CA PRO A 192 -4.02 -4.97 -3.00
C PRO A 192 -3.57 -5.26 -4.44
N LEU A 193 -4.50 -5.44 -5.38
CA LEU A 193 -4.21 -5.68 -6.80
C LEU A 193 -3.51 -4.46 -7.40
N ASN A 194 -4.01 -3.26 -7.12
CA ASN A 194 -3.34 -2.03 -7.55
C ASN A 194 -1.89 -1.98 -7.01
N LYS A 195 -1.67 -2.35 -5.74
CA LYS A 195 -0.31 -2.32 -5.16
C LYS A 195 0.62 -3.35 -5.80
N ILE A 196 0.14 -4.54 -6.16
CA ILE A 196 0.93 -5.53 -6.90
C ILE A 196 1.32 -4.98 -8.29
N ALA A 197 0.38 -4.35 -9.01
CA ALA A 197 0.67 -3.73 -10.30
C ALA A 197 1.74 -2.63 -10.19
N ILE A 198 1.67 -1.81 -9.14
CA ILE A 198 2.68 -0.77 -8.88
C ILE A 198 4.04 -1.37 -8.49
N THR A 199 4.08 -2.43 -7.66
CA THR A 199 5.32 -3.15 -7.35
C THR A 199 5.96 -3.72 -8.63
N PHE A 200 5.17 -4.26 -9.54
CA PHE A 200 5.65 -4.71 -10.85
C PHE A 200 6.25 -3.56 -11.67
N VAL A 201 5.59 -2.41 -11.72
CA VAL A 201 6.13 -1.20 -12.37
C VAL A 201 7.47 -0.79 -11.76
N PHE A 202 7.60 -0.81 -10.44
CA PHE A 202 8.86 -0.48 -9.76
C PHE A 202 9.96 -1.52 -9.99
N ALA A 203 9.62 -2.81 -10.08
CA ALA A 203 10.58 -3.86 -10.40
C ALA A 203 11.23 -3.64 -11.78
N LEU A 204 10.49 -3.05 -12.73
CA LEU A 204 10.98 -2.76 -14.08
C LEU A 204 11.46 -1.32 -14.29
N TRP A 205 11.41 -0.47 -13.25
CA TRP A 205 11.60 0.98 -13.40
C TRP A 205 12.96 1.35 -14.00
N ASN A 206 14.01 0.67 -13.55
CA ASN A 206 15.40 0.91 -13.97
C ASN A 206 15.85 0.01 -15.13
N GLU A 207 14.94 -0.74 -15.75
CA GLU A 207 15.27 -1.67 -16.83
C GLU A 207 15.66 -0.88 -18.11
N PRO A 208 16.91 -1.04 -18.63
CA PRO A 208 17.42 -0.24 -19.75
C PRO A 208 16.60 -0.35 -21.05
N SER A 209 15.83 -1.42 -21.23
CA SER A 209 14.97 -1.62 -22.41
C SER A 209 13.79 -0.61 -22.51
N GLY A 210 13.62 0.25 -21.50
CA GLY A 210 12.52 1.23 -21.41
C GLY A 210 11.16 0.56 -21.14
N ILE A 211 11.16 -0.73 -20.78
CA ILE A 211 9.94 -1.47 -20.49
C ILE A 211 9.23 -0.92 -19.24
N GLY A 212 9.98 -0.51 -18.22
CA GLY A 212 9.47 0.18 -17.03
C GLY A 212 8.58 1.36 -17.37
N PHE A 213 9.05 2.23 -18.28
CA PHE A 213 8.27 3.37 -18.76
C PHE A 213 6.97 2.94 -19.46
N ARG A 214 7.02 1.90 -20.31
CA ARG A 214 5.84 1.39 -21.02
C ARG A 214 4.80 0.80 -20.08
N VAL A 215 5.22 -0.03 -19.11
CA VAL A 215 4.29 -0.64 -18.14
C VAL A 215 3.75 0.39 -17.17
N ASN A 216 4.56 1.38 -16.79
CA ASN A 216 4.13 2.52 -15.99
C ASN A 216 3.04 3.30 -16.74
N ALA A 217 3.26 3.65 -18.00
CA ALA A 217 2.25 4.33 -18.82
C ALA A 217 0.94 3.52 -18.92
N ALA A 218 1.01 2.19 -18.91
CA ALA A 218 -0.14 1.31 -19.02
C ALA A 218 -1.02 1.22 -17.75
N VAL A 219 -0.50 1.57 -16.57
CA VAL A 219 -1.31 1.58 -15.32
C VAL A 219 -2.10 2.89 -15.12
N PHE A 220 -1.62 4.02 -15.68
CA PHE A 220 -2.26 5.34 -15.49
C PHE A 220 -3.74 5.39 -15.89
N PRO A 221 -4.17 4.81 -17.03
CA PRO A 221 -5.59 4.77 -17.36
C PRO A 221 -6.41 4.09 -16.26
N GLY A 222 -5.93 2.96 -15.73
CA GLY A 222 -6.59 2.25 -14.62
C GLY A 222 -6.69 3.07 -13.33
N ILE A 223 -5.70 3.93 -13.04
CA ILE A 223 -5.71 4.81 -11.87
C ILE A 223 -6.66 5.99 -12.04
N MET A 224 -6.63 6.63 -13.22
CA MET A 224 -7.33 7.90 -13.46
C MET A 224 -8.79 7.71 -13.89
N VAL A 225 -9.07 6.71 -14.72
CA VAL A 225 -10.39 6.50 -15.33
C VAL A 225 -11.50 6.32 -14.29
N PRO A 226 -11.34 5.53 -13.20
CA PRO A 226 -12.41 5.37 -12.22
C PRO A 226 -12.80 6.69 -11.53
N ALA A 227 -11.81 7.48 -11.10
CA ALA A 227 -12.04 8.78 -10.47
C ALA A 227 -12.71 9.77 -11.44
N LEU A 228 -12.17 9.89 -12.66
CA LEU A 228 -12.73 10.74 -13.71
C LEU A 228 -14.16 10.33 -14.08
N SER A 229 -14.43 9.02 -14.16
CA SER A 229 -15.76 8.49 -14.47
C SER A 229 -16.79 8.87 -13.42
N VAL A 230 -16.43 8.79 -12.13
CA VAL A 230 -17.29 9.24 -11.02
C VAL A 230 -17.47 10.76 -11.08
N GLY A 231 -16.40 11.51 -11.31
CA GLY A 231 -16.43 12.97 -11.47
C GLY A 231 -17.40 13.42 -12.58
N ILE A 232 -17.25 12.86 -13.78
CA ILE A 232 -18.12 13.16 -14.93
C ILE A 232 -19.56 12.68 -14.69
N ALA A 233 -19.74 11.48 -14.13
CA ALA A 233 -21.07 10.96 -13.81
C ALA A 233 -21.83 11.89 -12.85
N SER A 234 -21.12 12.48 -11.88
CA SER A 234 -21.70 13.46 -10.95
C SER A 234 -22.20 14.74 -11.65
N LEU A 235 -21.60 15.14 -12.78
CA LEU A 235 -22.01 16.32 -13.54
C LEU A 235 -23.24 16.05 -14.40
N ILE A 236 -23.27 14.88 -15.05
CA ILE A 236 -24.33 14.49 -16.00
C ILE A 236 -25.57 14.00 -15.24
N ALA A 237 -25.38 13.22 -14.18
CA ALA A 237 -26.43 12.56 -13.42
C ALA A 237 -26.51 13.06 -11.97
N LYS A 238 -26.43 14.38 -11.76
CA LYS A 238 -26.45 15.03 -10.43
C LYS A 238 -27.52 14.49 -9.48
N SER A 239 -28.71 14.16 -9.99
CA SER A 239 -29.83 13.61 -9.21
C SER A 239 -29.59 12.22 -8.61
N ARG A 240 -28.52 11.53 -9.02
CA ARG A 240 -28.10 10.21 -8.52
C ARG A 240 -27.06 10.30 -7.39
N PHE A 241 -26.56 11.49 -7.10
CA PHE A 241 -25.53 11.73 -6.09
C PHE A 241 -26.09 12.60 -4.96
N SER A 242 -25.57 12.40 -3.75
CA SER A 242 -25.85 13.28 -2.63
C SER A 242 -25.22 14.67 -2.83
N GLU A 243 -25.74 15.67 -2.13
CA GLU A 243 -25.17 17.03 -2.18
C GLU A 243 -23.69 17.07 -1.77
N ALA A 244 -23.31 16.23 -0.81
CA ALA A 244 -21.92 16.12 -0.37
C ALA A 244 -21.01 15.57 -1.49
N GLU A 245 -21.45 14.52 -2.19
CA GLU A 245 -20.70 13.93 -3.30
C GLU A 245 -20.57 14.91 -4.48
N VAL A 246 -21.64 15.64 -4.82
CA VAL A 246 -21.60 16.66 -5.89
C VAL A 246 -20.65 17.81 -5.54
N LYS A 247 -20.57 18.20 -4.26
CA LYS A 247 -19.62 19.24 -3.81
C LYS A 247 -18.16 18.77 -3.85
N MET A 248 -17.91 17.48 -3.64
CA MET A 248 -16.54 16.91 -3.69
C MET A 248 -16.10 16.54 -5.11
N ALA A 249 -17.04 16.33 -6.02
CA ALA A 249 -16.77 15.91 -7.39
C ALA A 249 -15.81 16.79 -8.22
N PRO A 250 -15.75 18.13 -8.06
CA PRO A 250 -14.80 18.95 -8.81
C PRO A 250 -13.35 18.49 -8.69
N ALA A 251 -12.95 17.99 -7.52
CA ALA A 251 -11.59 17.47 -7.30
C ALA A 251 -11.27 16.23 -8.15
N LEU A 252 -12.28 15.56 -8.71
CA LEU A 252 -12.12 14.33 -9.51
C LEU A 252 -11.93 14.58 -11.00
N TYR A 253 -12.34 15.74 -11.53
CA TYR A 253 -12.20 16.11 -12.96
C TYR A 253 -11.51 17.46 -13.17
N TYR A 254 -11.25 18.21 -12.10
CA TYR A 254 -10.50 19.45 -12.09
C TYR A 254 -9.62 19.49 -10.82
N PRO A 255 -8.53 18.70 -10.78
CA PRO A 255 -7.51 18.87 -9.75
C PRO A 255 -6.83 20.22 -10.03
N GLY A 256 -7.21 21.24 -9.27
CA GLY A 256 -6.66 22.60 -9.42
C GLY A 256 -5.14 22.64 -9.25
#